data_AF-A0A667ING1-F1
#
_entry.id   AF-A0A667ING1-F1
#
_cell.length_a   1.000
_cell.length_b   1.000
_cell.length_c   1.000
_cell.angle_alpha   90.00
_cell.angle_beta   90.00
_cell.angle_gamma   90.00
#
_symmetry.space_group_name_H-M   'P 1'
#
loop_
_entity.id
_entity.type
_entity.pdbx_description
1 polymer ?
#
loop_
_entity_poly.entity_id
_entity_poly.type
_entity_poly.pdbx_seq_one_letter_code
_entity_poly.pdbx_strand_id
1 'polypeptide(L)'
;GSNLPAARYDLSGTRAALLLSVIHGRPGAQHDVEALGTLCQALSFKTTLRTDPTAQAFQEELAQFRECLDAHRTPVSCALVALMAHGGPQGQLLGADGREVWPEALVQELSRCRALCGCPKIFLLQACRGGHRDAGVGPAGLPWFRRWLRASPTTPSHADVLQIYADAQGCVAYRDETGSDFIQTLVEVFRADPGREVLELLTEVCRGRGRALGRGRRKASLEIRSSLRRRLCLQA
;
A
#
# COMPACT_ATOMS: atom_id res chain seq x y z
N GLY A 1 21.59 -23.15 -17.51
CA GLY A 1 20.96 -21.83 -17.56
C GLY A 1 21.43 -21.03 -16.38
N SER A 2 22.11 -19.92 -16.61
CA SER A 2 22.79 -19.11 -15.60
C SER A 2 21.80 -18.60 -14.54
N ASN A 3 21.97 -19.08 -13.32
CA ASN A 3 21.26 -18.62 -12.13
C ASN A 3 21.90 -17.30 -11.67
N LEU A 4 21.73 -16.23 -12.45
CA LEU A 4 22.08 -14.89 -11.99
C LEU A 4 21.15 -14.53 -10.84
N PRO A 5 21.65 -14.18 -9.65
CA PRO A 5 20.79 -13.73 -8.57
C PRO A 5 19.96 -12.54 -9.08
N ALA A 6 18.64 -12.59 -8.91
CA ALA A 6 17.76 -11.50 -9.33
C ALA A 6 18.35 -10.16 -8.86
N ALA A 7 18.64 -9.27 -9.81
CA ALA A 7 19.25 -7.98 -9.52
C ALA A 7 18.42 -7.24 -8.45
N ARG A 8 19.08 -6.50 -7.56
CA ARG A 8 18.40 -5.67 -6.56
C ARG A 8 18.03 -4.32 -7.18
N TYR A 9 16.97 -3.69 -6.68
CA TYR A 9 16.74 -2.27 -6.97
C TYR A 9 17.87 -1.43 -6.32
N ASP A 10 18.34 -0.41 -7.04
CA ASP A 10 19.26 0.58 -6.50
C ASP A 10 18.45 1.64 -5.76
N LEU A 11 18.65 1.75 -4.44
CA LEU A 11 17.96 2.69 -3.57
C LEU A 11 18.82 3.90 -3.16
N SER A 12 19.95 4.14 -3.82
CA SER A 12 20.88 5.25 -3.50
C SER A 12 20.30 6.65 -3.72
N GLY A 13 19.25 6.78 -4.53
CA GLY A 13 18.54 8.05 -4.78
C GLY A 13 17.57 8.45 -3.64
N THR A 14 16.82 9.53 -3.88
CA THR A 14 15.78 10.00 -2.96
C THR A 14 14.66 8.97 -2.83
N ARG A 15 14.31 8.65 -1.59
CA ARG A 15 13.12 7.87 -1.23
C ARG A 15 12.04 8.82 -0.71
N ALA A 16 10.84 8.74 -1.25
CA ALA A 16 9.75 9.63 -0.90
C ALA A 16 8.50 8.87 -0.47
N ALA A 17 7.82 9.33 0.57
CA ALA A 17 6.61 8.71 1.09
C ALA A 17 5.46 9.71 1.15
N LEU A 18 4.26 9.27 0.77
CA LEU A 18 3.02 10.01 0.94
C LEU A 18 2.05 9.19 1.80
N LEU A 19 1.62 9.74 2.93
CA LEU A 19 0.65 9.13 3.83
C LEU A 19 -0.65 9.92 3.72
N LEU A 20 -1.69 9.30 3.19
CA LEU A 20 -3.04 9.86 3.12
C LEU A 20 -3.93 9.06 4.07
N SER A 21 -4.33 9.68 5.18
CA SER A 21 -5.06 9.00 6.26
C SER A 21 -6.33 9.74 6.66
N VAL A 22 -7.48 9.10 6.57
CA VAL A 22 -8.71 9.59 7.22
C VAL A 22 -8.64 9.18 8.68
N ILE A 23 -8.66 10.12 9.62
CA ILE A 23 -8.52 9.88 11.06
C ILE A 23 -9.88 10.06 11.76
N HIS A 24 -10.70 10.98 11.27
CA HIS A 24 -12.01 11.23 11.83
C HIS A 24 -12.90 9.97 11.77
N GLY A 25 -13.56 9.64 12.88
CA GLY A 25 -14.40 8.43 12.99
C GLY A 25 -13.61 7.12 12.85
N ARG A 26 -12.29 7.16 13.08
CA ARG A 26 -11.37 6.02 12.94
C ARG A 26 -10.43 5.94 14.18
N PRO A 27 -10.94 5.57 15.37
CA PRO A 27 -10.14 5.41 16.58
C PRO A 27 -8.88 4.57 16.34
N GLY A 28 -7.75 4.98 16.89
CA GLY A 28 -6.44 4.35 16.67
C GLY A 28 -5.77 4.65 15.31
N ALA A 29 -6.42 5.33 14.37
CA ALA A 29 -5.77 5.72 13.10
C ALA A 29 -4.52 6.59 13.30
N GLN A 30 -4.52 7.41 14.35
CA GLN A 30 -3.38 8.26 14.69
C GLN A 30 -2.14 7.40 15.04
N HIS A 31 -2.32 6.31 15.80
CA HIS A 31 -1.24 5.38 16.11
C HIS A 31 -0.69 4.67 14.85
N ASP A 32 -1.55 4.38 13.86
CA ASP A 32 -1.10 3.84 12.57
C ASP A 32 -0.26 4.86 11.77
N VAL A 33 -0.68 6.13 11.77
CA VAL A 33 0.05 7.24 11.14
C VAL A 33 1.42 7.42 11.80
N GLU A 34 1.48 7.43 13.12
CA GLU A 34 2.72 7.56 13.88
C GLU A 34 3.65 6.37 13.64
N ALA A 35 3.13 5.13 13.73
CA ALA A 35 3.90 3.92 13.49
C ALA A 35 4.52 3.92 12.08
N LEU A 36 3.73 4.21 11.03
CA LEU A 36 4.25 4.31 9.66
C LEU A 36 5.20 5.49 9.47
N GLY A 37 4.92 6.64 10.07
CA GLY A 37 5.81 7.81 10.00
C GLY A 37 7.19 7.50 10.57
N THR A 38 7.22 6.85 11.73
CA THR A 38 8.49 6.46 12.36
C THR A 38 9.22 5.34 11.58
N LEU A 39 8.50 4.42 10.93
CA LEU A 39 9.10 3.45 10.01
C LEU A 39 9.69 4.12 8.77
N CYS A 40 8.94 5.04 8.14
CA CYS A 40 9.41 5.78 6.98
C CYS A 40 10.67 6.57 7.30
N GLN A 41 10.74 7.19 8.49
CA GLN A 41 11.95 7.87 8.96
C GLN A 41 13.13 6.90 9.13
N ALA A 42 12.92 5.74 9.76
CA ALA A 42 13.97 4.73 9.94
C ALA A 42 14.50 4.23 8.59
N LEU A 43 13.61 4.04 7.62
CA LEU A 43 13.93 3.68 6.24
C LEU A 43 14.26 4.92 5.38
N SER A 44 14.58 6.06 5.99
CA SER A 44 14.97 7.35 5.38
C SER A 44 14.17 7.77 4.13
N PHE A 45 12.85 7.61 4.20
CA PHE A 45 11.89 8.24 3.30
C PHE A 45 11.62 9.68 3.73
N LYS A 46 11.66 10.61 2.78
CA LYS A 46 11.10 11.97 2.96
C LYS A 46 9.58 11.87 2.92
N THR A 47 8.93 12.11 4.06
CA THR A 47 7.52 11.77 4.26
C THR A 47 6.63 13.01 4.25
N THR A 48 5.57 12.98 3.43
CA THR A 48 4.48 13.95 3.45
C THR A 48 3.24 13.28 4.03
N LEU A 49 2.61 13.91 5.02
CA LEU A 49 1.38 13.44 5.66
C LEU A 49 0.22 14.39 5.33
N ARG A 50 -0.94 13.81 4.99
CA ARG A 50 -2.22 14.49 4.88
C ARG A 50 -3.29 13.72 5.63
N THR A 51 -3.98 14.41 6.52
CA THR A 51 -5.04 13.85 7.35
C THR A 51 -6.40 14.32 6.86
N ASP A 52 -7.38 13.43 6.96
CA ASP A 52 -8.78 13.66 6.56
C ASP A 52 -8.95 14.21 5.13
N PRO A 53 -8.25 13.68 4.12
CA PRO A 53 -8.48 14.10 2.75
C PRO A 53 -9.89 13.73 2.30
N THR A 54 -10.54 14.63 1.57
CA THR A 54 -11.75 14.33 0.78
C THR A 54 -11.41 13.38 -0.37
N ALA A 55 -12.42 12.81 -1.01
CA ALA A 55 -12.21 11.97 -2.18
C ALA A 55 -11.43 12.68 -3.30
N GLN A 56 -11.71 13.98 -3.50
CA GLN A 56 -10.99 14.82 -4.46
C GLN A 56 -9.55 15.06 -3.99
N ALA A 57 -9.35 15.38 -2.72
CA ALA A 57 -8.01 15.63 -2.16
C ALA A 57 -7.09 14.40 -2.25
N PHE A 58 -7.62 13.17 -2.15
CA PHE A 58 -6.83 11.96 -2.41
C PHE A 58 -6.17 11.97 -3.79
N GLN A 59 -6.88 12.42 -4.81
CA GLN A 59 -6.38 12.48 -6.18
C GLN A 59 -5.41 13.65 -6.36
N GLU A 60 -5.77 14.83 -5.84
CA GLU A 60 -4.96 16.06 -5.96
C GLU A 60 -3.61 15.92 -5.26
N GLU A 61 -3.59 15.40 -4.02
CA GLU A 61 -2.35 15.21 -3.26
C GLU A 61 -1.42 14.19 -3.94
N LEU A 62 -1.98 13.16 -4.56
CA LEU A 62 -1.17 12.18 -5.28
C LEU A 62 -0.64 12.72 -6.62
N ALA A 63 -1.45 13.51 -7.33
CA ALA A 63 -1.01 14.20 -8.54
C ALA A 63 0.11 15.20 -8.21
N GLN A 64 -0.06 15.98 -7.14
CA GLN A 64 0.96 16.90 -6.65
C GLN A 64 2.23 16.15 -6.22
N PHE A 65 2.09 15.04 -5.51
CA PHE A 65 3.23 14.20 -5.12
C PHE A 65 4.00 13.70 -6.35
N ARG A 66 3.31 13.18 -7.37
CA ARG A 66 3.93 12.81 -8.65
C ARG A 66 4.69 13.98 -9.29
N GLU A 67 4.08 15.15 -9.38
CA GLU A 67 4.68 16.34 -9.98
C GLU A 67 5.93 16.79 -9.21
N CYS A 68 5.91 16.73 -7.88
CA CYS A 68 7.08 16.99 -7.06
C CYS A 68 8.22 15.99 -7.29
N LEU A 69 7.91 14.71 -7.52
CA LEU A 69 8.91 13.70 -7.86
C LEU A 69 9.51 13.91 -9.26
N ASP A 70 8.67 14.23 -10.25
CA ASP A 70 9.13 14.51 -11.62
C ASP A 70 9.98 15.80 -11.69
N ALA A 71 9.70 16.77 -10.84
CA ALA A 71 10.49 18.00 -10.70
C ALA A 71 11.70 17.87 -9.75
N HIS A 72 11.92 16.69 -9.15
CA HIS A 72 12.97 16.53 -8.14
C HIS A 72 14.37 16.62 -8.78
N ARG A 73 15.26 17.43 -8.19
CA ARG A 73 16.60 17.66 -8.73
C ARG A 73 17.53 16.45 -8.64
N THR A 74 17.26 15.55 -7.69
CA THR A 74 18.05 14.33 -7.48
C THR A 74 17.25 13.12 -7.95
N PRO A 75 17.90 12.06 -8.46
CA PRO A 75 17.20 10.85 -8.87
C PRO A 75 16.34 10.29 -7.74
N VAL A 76 15.09 9.94 -8.04
CA VAL A 76 14.19 9.25 -7.11
C VAL A 76 14.40 7.75 -7.30
N SER A 77 14.57 7.02 -6.20
CA SER A 77 14.86 5.59 -6.23
C SER A 77 13.73 4.72 -5.70
N CYS A 78 12.79 5.28 -4.92
CA CYS A 78 11.61 4.57 -4.44
C CYS A 78 10.51 5.55 -4.02
N ALA A 79 9.26 5.17 -4.25
CA ALA A 79 8.10 5.85 -3.69
C ALA A 79 7.26 4.88 -2.86
N LEU A 80 6.78 5.34 -1.70
CA LEU A 80 5.81 4.67 -0.86
C LEU A 80 4.56 5.54 -0.74
N VAL A 81 3.38 4.96 -0.95
CA VAL A 81 2.10 5.63 -0.72
C VAL A 81 1.27 4.79 0.23
N ALA A 82 0.94 5.34 1.39
CA ALA A 82 0.04 4.72 2.35
C ALA A 82 -1.34 5.36 2.26
N LEU A 83 -2.36 4.55 1.98
CA LEU A 83 -3.75 4.92 1.84
C LEU A 83 -4.53 4.28 2.98
N MET A 84 -4.89 5.07 3.99
CA MET A 84 -5.52 4.57 5.21
C MET A 84 -6.89 5.23 5.39
N ALA A 85 -7.96 4.53 5.01
CA ALA A 85 -9.31 5.08 5.06
C ALA A 85 -10.35 4.01 5.48
N HIS A 86 -11.61 4.42 5.59
CA HIS A 86 -12.71 3.44 5.54
C HIS A 86 -12.84 2.91 4.12
N GLY A 87 -13.45 1.72 4.01
CA GLY A 87 -13.66 1.04 2.74
C GLY A 87 -15.11 1.11 2.28
N GLY A 88 -15.32 1.39 1.00
CA GLY A 88 -16.62 1.26 0.34
C GLY A 88 -17.01 -0.20 0.07
N PRO A 89 -18.27 -0.45 -0.34
CA PRO A 89 -18.81 -1.79 -0.52
C PRO A 89 -18.10 -2.60 -1.61
N GLN A 90 -17.44 -1.94 -2.57
CA GLN A 90 -16.72 -2.58 -3.69
C GLN A 90 -15.19 -2.46 -3.55
N GLY A 91 -14.70 -2.03 -2.40
CA GLY A 91 -13.26 -1.85 -2.14
C GLY A 91 -12.71 -0.47 -2.49
N GLN A 92 -13.59 0.52 -2.68
CA GLN A 92 -13.20 1.93 -2.76
C GLN A 92 -12.66 2.42 -1.42
N LEU A 93 -11.91 3.53 -1.42
CA LEU A 93 -11.60 4.32 -0.24
C LEU A 93 -12.70 5.35 -0.04
N LEU A 94 -13.07 5.61 1.20
CA LEU A 94 -13.97 6.71 1.55
C LEU A 94 -13.15 7.91 2.02
N GLY A 95 -13.31 9.05 1.36
CA GLY A 95 -12.79 10.34 1.81
C GLY A 95 -13.48 10.82 3.08
N ALA A 96 -12.93 11.87 3.70
CA ALA A 96 -13.56 12.52 4.86
C ALA A 96 -14.95 13.11 4.56
N ASP A 97 -15.24 13.38 3.27
CA ASP A 97 -16.53 13.79 2.74
C ASP A 97 -17.50 12.61 2.47
N GLY A 98 -17.09 11.38 2.80
CA GLY A 98 -17.86 10.16 2.57
C GLY A 98 -17.95 9.74 1.10
N ARG A 99 -17.28 10.46 0.19
CA ARG A 99 -17.26 10.13 -1.24
C ARG A 99 -16.21 9.06 -1.53
N GLU A 100 -16.43 8.34 -2.63
CA GLU A 100 -15.62 7.18 -3.00
C GLU A 100 -14.44 7.55 -3.91
N VAL A 101 -13.30 6.90 -3.67
CA VAL A 101 -12.12 6.94 -4.53
C VAL A 101 -11.66 5.53 -4.83
N TRP A 102 -11.38 5.24 -6.10
CA TRP A 102 -10.81 3.95 -6.49
C TRP A 102 -9.30 3.95 -6.24
N PRO A 103 -8.76 3.04 -5.41
CA PRO A 103 -7.32 2.92 -5.23
C PRO A 103 -6.56 2.73 -6.55
N GLU A 104 -7.18 2.10 -7.54
CA GLU A 104 -6.59 1.86 -8.85
C GLU A 104 -6.32 3.15 -9.62
N ALA A 105 -7.21 4.15 -9.49
CA ALA A 105 -6.98 5.47 -10.10
C ALA A 105 -5.75 6.14 -9.48
N LEU A 106 -5.56 5.96 -8.18
CA LEU A 106 -4.40 6.46 -7.45
C LEU A 106 -3.11 5.75 -7.90
N VAL A 107 -3.13 4.41 -7.97
CA VAL A 107 -1.98 3.63 -8.48
C VAL A 107 -1.64 4.05 -9.91
N GLN A 108 -2.63 4.22 -10.78
CA GLN A 108 -2.41 4.67 -12.16
C GLN A 108 -1.80 6.08 -12.21
N GLU A 109 -2.19 6.98 -11.32
CA GLU A 109 -1.67 8.34 -11.30
C GLU A 109 -0.16 8.36 -10.99
N LEU A 110 0.29 7.64 -9.96
CA LEU A 110 1.73 7.56 -9.64
C LEU A 110 2.51 6.77 -10.71
N SER A 111 1.89 5.78 -11.35
CA SER A 111 2.50 5.04 -12.45
C SER A 111 2.84 5.90 -13.68
N ARG A 112 2.29 7.12 -13.77
CA ARG A 112 2.65 8.10 -14.81
C ARG A 112 3.91 8.91 -14.46
N CYS A 113 4.44 8.76 -13.24
CA CYS A 113 5.67 9.44 -12.78
C CYS A 113 6.88 8.98 -13.60
N ARG A 114 7.53 9.92 -14.29
CA ARG A 114 8.71 9.65 -15.11
C ARG A 114 9.93 9.36 -14.24
N ALA A 115 10.06 10.08 -13.13
CA ALA A 115 11.15 9.89 -12.17
C ALA A 115 11.16 8.49 -11.54
N LEU A 116 10.03 7.78 -11.54
CA LEU A 116 9.89 6.43 -10.99
C LEU A 116 9.94 5.33 -12.06
N CYS A 117 10.33 5.64 -13.30
CA CYS A 117 10.51 4.63 -14.34
C CYS A 117 11.63 3.66 -13.93
N GLY A 118 11.31 2.36 -13.84
CA GLY A 118 12.27 1.35 -13.36
C GLY A 118 12.46 1.30 -11.84
N CYS A 119 11.78 2.16 -11.09
CA CYS A 119 11.89 2.25 -9.63
C CYS A 119 10.65 1.67 -8.92
N PRO A 120 10.82 1.05 -7.74
CA PRO A 120 9.73 0.48 -6.97
C PRO A 120 8.74 1.53 -6.48
N LYS A 121 7.45 1.23 -6.70
CA LYS A 121 6.26 2.00 -6.27
C LYS A 121 5.47 1.13 -5.31
N ILE A 122 5.54 1.44 -4.02
CA ILE A 122 4.91 0.67 -2.95
C ILE A 122 3.60 1.35 -2.55
N PHE A 123 2.51 0.60 -2.52
CA PHE A 123 1.21 1.04 -2.06
C PHE A 123 0.76 0.19 -0.86
N LEU A 124 0.60 0.83 0.29
CA LEU A 124 0.03 0.23 1.50
C LEU A 124 -1.44 0.66 1.59
N LEU A 125 -2.36 -0.30 1.56
CA LEU A 125 -3.80 -0.02 1.57
C LEU A 125 -4.43 -0.60 2.83
N GLN A 126 -4.76 0.28 3.77
CA GLN A 126 -5.43 -0.04 5.03
C GLN A 126 -6.87 0.47 4.98
N ALA A 127 -7.74 -0.33 4.36
CA ALA A 127 -9.17 -0.09 4.24
C ALA A 127 -9.94 -1.42 4.13
N CYS A 128 -11.20 -1.43 4.55
CA CYS A 128 -12.08 -2.59 4.36
C CYS A 128 -12.30 -2.85 2.86
N ARG A 129 -12.44 -4.11 2.44
CA ARG A 129 -12.63 -4.47 1.03
C ARG A 129 -14.01 -5.09 0.76
N GLY A 130 -15.04 -4.49 1.35
CA GLY A 130 -16.41 -4.99 1.34
C GLY A 130 -16.64 -6.20 2.26
N GLY A 131 -17.90 -6.44 2.66
CA GLY A 131 -18.29 -7.52 3.58
C GLY A 131 -19.81 -7.76 3.69
N HIS A 132 -20.38 -8.45 2.68
CA HIS A 132 -21.62 -9.26 2.56
C HIS A 132 -23.01 -8.85 3.15
N ARG A 133 -23.96 -8.57 2.23
CA ARG A 133 -25.40 -9.01 2.11
C ARG A 133 -25.97 -8.23 0.90
N ASP A 134 -26.20 -8.81 -0.28
CA ASP A 134 -27.19 -9.86 -0.54
C ASP A 134 -26.68 -11.07 -1.33
N ALA A 135 -27.25 -12.22 -1.01
CA ALA A 135 -27.17 -13.43 -1.81
C ALA A 135 -27.97 -13.23 -3.10
N GLY A 136 -27.31 -13.29 -4.25
CA GLY A 136 -28.02 -13.40 -5.53
C GLY A 136 -27.29 -12.87 -6.75
N VAL A 137 -26.40 -11.89 -6.60
CA VAL A 137 -25.59 -11.38 -7.72
C VAL A 137 -24.18 -11.14 -7.18
N GLY A 138 -23.30 -12.12 -7.37
CA GLY A 138 -21.87 -11.87 -7.22
C GLY A 138 -21.50 -10.66 -8.10
N PRO A 139 -20.66 -9.72 -7.63
CA PRO A 139 -20.23 -8.63 -8.49
C PRO A 139 -19.62 -9.28 -9.72
N ALA A 140 -20.22 -9.05 -10.89
CA ALA A 140 -19.63 -9.46 -12.16
C ALA A 140 -18.19 -8.99 -12.12
N GLY A 141 -17.26 -9.95 -11.94
CA GLY A 141 -15.87 -9.65 -11.59
C GLY A 141 -15.40 -8.54 -12.50
N LEU A 142 -15.13 -7.37 -11.88
CA LEU A 142 -15.04 -6.09 -12.57
C LEU A 142 -14.26 -6.33 -13.89
N PRO A 143 -14.81 -6.01 -15.08
CA PRO A 143 -14.18 -6.32 -16.35
C PRO A 143 -12.72 -5.89 -16.44
N TRP A 144 -12.34 -4.86 -15.66
CA TRP A 144 -10.97 -4.39 -15.51
C TRP A 144 -10.11 -5.23 -14.53
N PHE A 145 -10.65 -5.89 -13.49
CA PHE A 145 -9.91 -6.82 -12.64
C PHE A 145 -9.39 -7.99 -13.47
N ARG A 146 -10.22 -8.49 -14.40
CA ARG A 146 -9.76 -9.43 -15.43
C ARG A 146 -8.71 -8.79 -16.34
N ARG A 147 -8.83 -7.50 -16.69
CA ARG A 147 -7.86 -6.78 -17.54
C ARG A 147 -6.52 -6.53 -16.85
N TRP A 148 -6.49 -6.30 -15.53
CA TRP A 148 -5.28 -6.14 -14.72
C TRP A 148 -4.61 -7.50 -14.45
N LEU A 149 -5.38 -8.55 -14.12
CA LEU A 149 -4.85 -9.92 -14.07
C LEU A 149 -4.29 -10.39 -15.43
N ARG A 150 -4.84 -9.85 -16.53
CA ARG A 150 -4.34 -10.06 -17.90
C ARG A 150 -3.27 -9.04 -18.32
N ALA A 151 -3.03 -8.00 -17.53
CA ALA A 151 -2.02 -7.00 -17.85
C ALA A 151 -0.66 -7.61 -17.56
N SER A 152 0.19 -7.63 -18.59
CA SER A 152 1.54 -8.17 -18.44
C SER A 152 2.32 -7.34 -17.41
N PRO A 153 3.16 -7.96 -16.57
CA PRO A 153 4.15 -7.24 -15.76
C PRO A 153 5.09 -6.34 -16.59
N THR A 154 5.12 -6.51 -17.91
CA THR A 154 5.88 -5.70 -18.86
C THR A 154 5.17 -4.42 -19.31
N THR A 155 3.91 -4.20 -18.96
CA THR A 155 3.21 -2.95 -19.29
C THR A 155 3.82 -1.80 -18.48
N PRO A 156 4.36 -0.74 -19.10
CA PRO A 156 5.08 0.33 -18.40
C PRO A 156 4.29 1.00 -17.27
N SER A 157 2.97 1.14 -17.44
CA SER A 157 2.07 1.72 -16.41
C SER A 157 1.83 0.80 -15.20
N HIS A 158 2.29 -0.45 -15.24
CA HIS A 158 2.10 -1.43 -14.18
C HIS A 158 3.41 -2.04 -13.68
N ALA A 159 4.56 -1.69 -14.25
CA ALA A 159 5.85 -2.25 -13.86
C ALA A 159 6.37 -1.67 -12.53
N ASP A 160 7.05 -2.50 -11.75
CA ASP A 160 7.67 -2.13 -10.47
C ASP A 160 6.68 -1.62 -9.42
N VAL A 161 5.46 -2.17 -9.39
CA VAL A 161 4.43 -1.81 -8.41
C VAL A 161 4.26 -2.94 -7.40
N LEU A 162 4.22 -2.60 -6.12
CA LEU A 162 3.87 -3.49 -5.03
C LEU A 162 2.67 -2.92 -4.30
N GLN A 163 1.52 -3.59 -4.35
CA GLN A 163 0.32 -3.23 -3.59
C GLN A 163 0.12 -4.24 -2.46
N ILE A 164 -0.10 -3.74 -1.26
CA ILE A 164 -0.26 -4.53 -0.05
C ILE A 164 -1.57 -4.09 0.59
N TYR A 165 -2.57 -4.96 0.53
CA TYR A 165 -3.85 -4.73 1.17
C TYR A 165 -3.86 -5.40 2.54
N ALA A 166 -4.28 -4.64 3.55
CA ALA A 166 -4.39 -5.12 4.92
C ALA A 166 -5.35 -6.30 5.10
N ASP A 167 -6.28 -6.46 4.16
CA ASP A 167 -7.21 -7.56 4.15
C ASP A 167 -7.56 -8.01 2.73
N ALA A 168 -8.00 -9.26 2.61
CA ALA A 168 -8.50 -9.85 1.38
C ALA A 168 -9.93 -9.31 1.11
N GLN A 169 -10.33 -9.34 -0.15
CA GLN A 169 -11.69 -8.92 -0.55
C GLN A 169 -12.75 -9.68 0.26
N GLY A 170 -13.75 -8.97 0.80
CA GLY A 170 -14.79 -9.57 1.65
C GLY A 170 -14.48 -9.62 3.16
N CYS A 171 -13.35 -9.05 3.61
CA CYS A 171 -12.92 -9.05 5.00
C CYS A 171 -12.75 -7.61 5.57
N VAL A 172 -12.76 -7.50 6.91
CA VAL A 172 -12.75 -6.23 7.66
C VAL A 172 -11.34 -5.94 8.17
N ALA A 173 -10.79 -4.80 7.77
CA ALA A 173 -9.54 -4.29 8.30
C ALA A 173 -9.71 -3.86 9.77
N TYR A 174 -9.43 -4.77 10.70
CA TYR A 174 -9.59 -4.55 12.15
C TYR A 174 -8.65 -3.46 12.68
N ARG A 175 -9.17 -2.69 13.64
CA ARG A 175 -8.47 -1.63 14.36
C ARG A 175 -9.12 -1.42 15.71
N ASP A 176 -8.30 -1.16 16.72
CA ASP A 176 -8.73 -0.72 18.04
C ASP A 176 -8.05 0.61 18.41
N GLU A 177 -8.16 1.02 19.67
CA GLU A 177 -7.61 2.29 20.15
C GLU A 177 -6.08 2.39 20.03
N THR A 178 -5.37 1.25 19.99
CA THR A 178 -3.90 1.17 19.87
C THR A 178 -3.41 1.21 18.43
N GLY A 179 -4.32 1.18 17.46
CA GLY A 179 -3.99 1.09 16.03
C GLY A 179 -4.46 -0.23 15.44
N SER A 180 -4.02 -0.52 14.22
CA SER A 180 -4.40 -1.73 13.51
C SER A 180 -3.33 -2.79 13.57
N ASP A 181 -3.73 -4.02 13.87
CA ASP A 181 -2.85 -5.19 13.88
C ASP A 181 -1.96 -5.26 12.64
N PHE A 182 -2.52 -4.89 11.47
CA PHE A 182 -1.76 -4.86 10.22
C PHE A 182 -0.59 -3.87 10.26
N ILE A 183 -0.86 -2.59 10.54
CA ILE A 183 0.18 -1.55 10.50
C ILE A 183 1.19 -1.79 11.62
N GLN A 184 0.74 -2.12 12.82
CA GLN A 184 1.62 -2.37 13.95
C GLN A 184 2.54 -3.58 13.70
N THR A 185 2.00 -4.71 13.24
CA THR A 185 2.82 -5.90 12.90
C THR A 185 3.76 -5.61 11.73
N LEU A 186 3.31 -4.85 10.71
CA LEU A 186 4.16 -4.48 9.58
C LEU A 186 5.36 -3.64 10.04
N VAL A 187 5.13 -2.65 10.88
CA VAL A 187 6.18 -1.79 11.41
C VAL A 187 7.15 -2.57 12.28
N GLU A 188 6.66 -3.47 13.13
CA GLU A 188 7.49 -4.35 13.97
C GLU A 188 8.41 -5.23 13.11
N VAL A 189 7.85 -5.97 12.15
CA VAL A 189 8.61 -6.89 11.29
C VAL A 189 9.65 -6.15 10.45
N PHE A 190 9.29 -5.01 9.86
CA PHE A 190 10.24 -4.23 9.06
C PHE A 190 11.34 -3.59 9.90
N ARG A 191 11.08 -3.27 11.17
CA ARG A 191 12.10 -2.75 12.09
C ARG A 191 13.04 -3.82 12.62
N ALA A 192 12.55 -5.04 12.80
CA ALA A 192 13.34 -6.15 13.29
C ALA A 192 14.45 -6.54 12.30
N ASP A 193 14.18 -6.46 10.99
CA ASP A 193 15.15 -6.80 9.94
C ASP A 193 14.99 -5.90 8.70
N PRO A 194 15.41 -4.62 8.77
CA PRO A 194 15.17 -3.64 7.70
C PRO A 194 15.96 -3.91 6.40
N GLY A 195 17.00 -4.75 6.47
CA GLY A 195 17.83 -5.14 5.31
C GLY A 195 17.25 -6.31 4.51
N ARG A 196 16.25 -7.01 5.06
CA ARG A 196 15.64 -8.16 4.42
C ARG A 196 14.76 -7.78 3.24
N GLU A 197 14.58 -8.74 2.34
CA GLU A 197 13.76 -8.57 1.15
C GLU A 197 12.28 -8.34 1.54
N VAL A 198 11.65 -7.36 0.91
CA VAL A 198 10.32 -6.86 1.31
C VAL A 198 9.23 -7.93 1.20
N LEU A 199 9.26 -8.79 0.18
CA LEU A 199 8.25 -9.85 0.04
C LEU A 199 8.42 -10.94 1.13
N GLU A 200 9.66 -11.22 1.56
CA GLU A 200 9.93 -12.07 2.71
C GLU A 200 9.42 -11.46 4.02
N LEU A 201 9.67 -10.17 4.26
CA LEU A 201 9.14 -9.45 5.42
C LEU A 201 7.60 -9.50 5.43
N LEU A 202 6.96 -9.24 4.28
CA LEU A 202 5.50 -9.33 4.18
C LEU A 202 4.97 -10.76 4.41
N THR A 203 5.73 -11.78 4.02
CA THR A 203 5.42 -13.19 4.33
C THR A 203 5.45 -13.43 5.84
N GLU A 204 6.37 -12.79 6.56
CA GLU A 204 6.43 -12.85 8.01
C GLU A 204 5.27 -12.11 8.68
N VAL A 205 4.88 -10.93 8.17
CA VAL A 205 3.67 -10.23 8.63
C VAL A 205 2.43 -11.13 8.47
N CYS A 206 2.29 -11.84 7.34
CA CYS A 206 1.21 -12.83 7.15
C CYS A 206 1.23 -13.94 8.22
N ARG A 207 2.42 -14.42 8.61
CA ARG A 207 2.58 -15.49 9.60
C ARG A 207 2.32 -15.01 11.03
N GLY A 208 2.81 -13.83 11.40
CA GLY A 208 2.60 -13.22 12.72
C GLY A 208 1.12 -13.00 13.02
N ARG A 209 0.38 -12.47 12.04
CA ARG A 209 -1.08 -12.30 12.15
C ARG A 209 -1.83 -13.62 12.27
N GLY A 210 -1.32 -14.70 11.68
CA GLY A 210 -1.90 -16.04 11.84
C GLY A 210 -1.82 -16.62 13.26
N ARG A 211 -0.89 -16.12 14.10
CA ARG A 211 -0.68 -16.58 15.48
C ARG A 211 -1.41 -15.73 16.53
N ALA A 212 -1.63 -14.45 16.24
CA ALA A 212 -2.30 -13.51 17.16
C ALA A 212 -3.82 -13.74 17.30
N LEU A 213 -4.48 -14.44 16.37
CA LEU A 213 -5.92 -14.69 16.44
C LEU A 213 -6.24 -16.05 17.07
N GLY A 214 -6.74 -16.01 18.32
CA GLY A 214 -7.38 -17.14 18.99
C GLY A 214 -8.65 -17.63 18.28
N ARG A 215 -9.08 -18.86 18.62
CA ARG A 215 -10.22 -19.59 18.02
C ARG A 215 -11.46 -18.70 17.85
N GLY A 216 -11.85 -18.42 16.61
CA GLY A 216 -13.18 -17.87 16.26
C GLY A 216 -13.20 -16.62 15.39
N ARG A 217 -12.09 -15.88 15.26
CA ARG A 217 -12.02 -14.72 14.33
C ARG A 217 -11.55 -15.18 12.95
N ARG A 218 -12.25 -14.78 11.88
CA ARG A 218 -11.83 -15.06 10.49
C ARG A 218 -10.39 -14.56 10.29
N LYS A 219 -9.51 -15.41 9.74
CA LYS A 219 -8.13 -15.08 9.41
C LYS A 219 -8.10 -13.80 8.58
N ALA A 220 -7.60 -12.70 9.14
CA ALA A 220 -7.29 -11.52 8.34
C ALA A 220 -6.12 -11.89 7.42
N SER A 221 -6.37 -11.94 6.12
CA SER A 221 -5.41 -12.40 5.12
C SER A 221 -4.89 -11.18 4.37
N LEU A 222 -3.59 -10.91 4.42
CA LEU A 222 -3.02 -9.91 3.54
C LEU A 222 -3.20 -10.34 2.08
N GLU A 223 -3.54 -9.39 1.22
CA GLU A 223 -3.46 -9.58 -0.23
C GLU A 223 -2.27 -8.78 -0.76
N ILE A 224 -1.30 -9.49 -1.33
CA ILE A 224 -0.09 -8.88 -1.89
C ILE A 224 -0.16 -9.04 -3.41
N ARG A 225 -0.05 -7.91 -4.12
CA ARG A 225 0.00 -7.85 -5.58
C ARG A 225 1.33 -7.23 -5.99
N SER A 226 2.17 -8.00 -6.67
CA SER A 226 3.51 -7.56 -7.06
C SER A 226 3.72 -7.69 -8.56
N SER A 227 4.25 -6.62 -9.16
CA SER A 227 4.87 -6.59 -10.49
C SER A 227 6.34 -6.16 -10.40
N LEU A 228 6.95 -6.32 -9.22
CA LEU A 228 8.37 -6.07 -9.02
C LEU A 228 9.20 -6.99 -9.92
N ARG A 229 10.20 -6.42 -10.58
CA ARG A 229 11.08 -7.12 -11.53
C ARG A 229 12.43 -7.49 -10.93
N ARG A 230 12.70 -6.99 -9.72
CA ARG A 230 13.96 -7.07 -8.97
C ARG A 230 13.66 -7.26 -7.50
N ARG A 231 14.65 -7.72 -6.73
CA ARG A 231 14.52 -7.82 -5.27
C ARG A 231 14.54 -6.42 -4.67
N LEU A 232 13.61 -6.18 -3.75
CA LEU A 232 13.49 -4.92 -3.03
C LEU A 232 13.92 -5.12 -1.58
N CYS A 233 15.01 -4.46 -1.18
CA CYS A 233 15.48 -4.37 0.21
C CYS A 233 15.48 -2.88 0.55
N LEU A 234 14.70 -2.45 1.54
CA LEU A 234 14.53 -1.01 1.82
C LEU A 234 15.69 -0.42 2.61
N GLN A 235 16.57 -1.24 3.14
CA GLN A 235 17.83 -0.84 3.72
C GLN A 235 18.94 -1.71 3.12
N ALA A 236 20.11 -1.10 2.90
CA ALA A 236 21.31 -1.78 2.42
C ALA A 236 22.09 -2.39 3.58
#